data_AF-T1AF45-F1
#
_entry.id   AF-T1AF45-F1
#
_cell.length_a   1.000
_cell.length_b   1.000
_cell.length_c   1.000
_cell.angle_alpha   90.00
_cell.angle_beta   90.00
_cell.angle_gamma   90.00
#
_symmetry.space_group_name_H-M   'P 1'
#
loop_
_entity.id
_entity.type
_entity.pdbx_description
1 polymer ?
#
loop_
_entity_poly.entity_id
_entity_poly.type
_entity_poly.pdbx_seq_one_letter_code
_entity_poly.pdbx_strand_id
1 'polypeptide(L)'
;MNGLSDAEALREQIGQVAVPFGVCTEPANVAADGHSCPFRHRCTGCTYFRTDPSYQPELTAYLAQLLADKERLATTMPQLAEWARSDAVPSNEEINAVRLLIRANDEQLGELDATERRRVEAAIATMRTERAALVDTFPVEFRGLTRQTRPTLFPAIEAAAEHRAAGG
;
A
#
# COMPACT_ATOMS: atom_id res chain seq x y z
N MET A 1 -8.86 -21.72 -20.20
CA MET A 1 -9.27 -20.72 -19.19
C MET A 1 -10.39 -19.88 -19.76
N ASN A 2 -11.53 -19.82 -19.08
CA ASN A 2 -12.60 -18.86 -19.42
C ASN A 2 -12.05 -17.46 -19.15
N GLY A 3 -11.84 -16.66 -20.19
CA GLY A 3 -11.73 -15.22 -20.00
C GLY A 3 -13.01 -14.74 -19.33
N LEU A 4 -12.88 -14.01 -18.22
CA LEU A 4 -14.00 -13.28 -17.64
C LEU A 4 -14.62 -12.44 -18.76
N SER A 5 -15.94 -12.50 -18.90
CA SER A 5 -16.62 -11.57 -19.79
C SER A 5 -16.32 -10.14 -19.37
N ASP A 6 -16.34 -9.19 -20.30
CA ASP A 6 -16.10 -7.78 -19.99
C ASP A 6 -16.99 -7.26 -18.86
N ALA A 7 -18.21 -7.80 -18.74
CA ALA A 7 -19.15 -7.49 -17.67
C ALA A 7 -18.76 -8.08 -16.30
N GLU A 8 -18.07 -9.22 -16.25
CA GLU A 8 -17.53 -9.78 -15.00
C GLU A 8 -16.28 -9.01 -14.57
N ALA A 9 -15.38 -8.70 -15.51
CA ALA A 9 -14.21 -7.86 -15.24
C ALA A 9 -14.61 -6.47 -14.71
N LEU A 10 -15.68 -5.88 -15.26
CA LEU A 10 -16.19 -4.60 -14.78
C LEU A 10 -16.80 -4.69 -13.37
N ARG A 11 -17.51 -5.78 -13.03
CA ARG A 11 -18.05 -5.98 -11.68
C ARG A 11 -16.96 -6.16 -10.63
N GLU A 12 -15.91 -6.90 -10.96
CA GLU A 12 -14.70 -7.01 -10.14
C GLU A 12 -14.10 -5.63 -9.87
N GLN A 13 -13.99 -4.79 -10.91
CA GLN A 13 -13.45 -3.42 -10.81
C GLN A 13 -14.28 -2.48 -9.93
N ILE A 14 -15.61 -2.56 -9.99
CA ILE A 14 -16.50 -1.72 -9.18
C ILE A 14 -16.50 -2.15 -7.70
N GLY A 15 -16.22 -3.42 -7.42
CA GLY A 15 -16.26 -4.01 -6.08
C GLY A 15 -14.97 -3.88 -5.25
N GLN A 16 -14.06 -2.99 -5.64
CA GLN A 16 -12.74 -2.89 -5.00
C GLN A 16 -12.23 -1.45 -4.92
N VAL A 17 -11.38 -1.18 -3.94
CA VAL A 17 -10.66 0.10 -3.79
C VAL A 17 -9.15 -0.14 -3.63
N ALA A 18 -8.35 0.71 -4.26
CA ALA A 18 -6.89 0.62 -4.17
C ALA A 18 -6.41 0.82 -2.74
N VAL A 19 -5.47 -0.03 -2.31
CA VAL A 19 -4.78 0.08 -1.03
C VAL A 19 -3.28 -0.23 -1.24
N PRO A 20 -2.40 0.03 -0.26
CA PRO A 20 -1.00 -0.34 -0.40
C PRO A 20 -0.84 -1.82 -0.77
N PHE A 21 -0.08 -2.07 -1.83
CA PHE A 21 0.28 -3.41 -2.33
C PHE A 21 -0.88 -4.26 -2.88
N GLY A 22 -2.04 -3.66 -3.16
CA GLY A 22 -3.18 -4.42 -3.68
C GLY A 22 -4.48 -3.66 -3.65
N VAL A 23 -5.56 -4.40 -3.40
CA VAL A 23 -6.94 -3.90 -3.37
C VAL A 23 -7.69 -4.41 -2.14
N CYS A 24 -8.66 -3.64 -1.69
CA CYS A 24 -9.60 -4.03 -0.64
C CYS A 24 -10.97 -4.30 -1.26
N THR A 25 -11.58 -5.42 -0.89
CA THR A 25 -12.91 -5.84 -1.35
C THR A 25 -13.98 -5.80 -0.25
N GLU A 26 -13.68 -5.16 0.89
CA GLU A 26 -14.64 -5.02 1.99
C GLU A 26 -15.75 -4.03 1.58
N PRO A 27 -17.04 -4.44 1.55
CA PRO A 27 -18.10 -3.63 0.97
C PRO A 27 -18.28 -2.24 1.58
N ALA A 28 -18.17 -2.09 2.91
CA ALA A 28 -18.35 -0.80 3.57
C ALA A 28 -17.18 0.16 3.30
N ASN A 29 -15.96 -0.36 3.15
CA ASN A 29 -14.77 0.39 2.80
C ASN A 29 -14.73 0.75 1.33
N VAL A 30 -15.17 -0.15 0.45
CA VAL A 30 -15.35 0.15 -0.98
C VAL A 30 -16.41 1.24 -1.16
N ALA A 31 -17.56 1.13 -0.49
CA ALA A 31 -18.61 2.15 -0.55
C ALA A 31 -18.17 3.52 0.02
N ALA A 32 -17.16 3.52 0.90
CA ALA A 32 -16.55 4.73 1.46
C ALA A 32 -15.27 5.17 0.72
N ASP A 33 -14.99 4.64 -0.48
CA ASP A 33 -13.80 4.96 -1.27
C ASP A 33 -12.48 4.81 -0.49
N GLY A 34 -12.41 3.78 0.35
CA GLY A 34 -11.23 3.49 1.18
C GLY A 34 -11.15 4.28 2.48
N HIS A 35 -12.12 5.15 2.78
CA HIS A 35 -12.09 6.06 3.93
C HIS A 35 -12.68 5.49 5.23
N SER A 36 -13.26 4.29 5.24
CA SER A 36 -13.91 3.71 6.43
C SER A 36 -13.13 2.60 7.14
N CYS A 37 -12.02 2.12 6.57
CA CYS A 37 -11.21 1.06 7.17
C CYS A 37 -10.64 1.47 8.55
N PRO A 38 -10.99 0.75 9.65
CA PRO A 38 -10.49 1.09 10.98
C PRO A 38 -9.06 0.61 11.24
N PHE A 39 -8.57 -0.36 10.46
CA PHE A 39 -7.29 -1.03 10.69
C PHE A 39 -6.08 -0.33 10.08
N ARG A 40 -6.28 0.84 9.44
CA ARG A 40 -5.28 1.74 8.81
C ARG A 40 -3.87 1.15 8.61
N HIS A 41 -3.50 0.89 7.36
CA HIS A 41 -2.19 0.35 6.93
C HIS A 41 -1.91 -1.12 7.30
N ARG A 42 -2.85 -1.85 7.91
CA ARG A 42 -2.70 -3.29 8.21
C ARG A 42 -3.34 -4.21 7.15
N CYS A 43 -3.31 -3.82 5.89
CA CYS A 43 -4.01 -4.54 4.80
C CYS A 43 -3.49 -5.97 4.63
N THR A 44 -2.18 -6.19 4.78
CA THR A 44 -1.54 -7.52 4.61
C THR A 44 -2.03 -8.57 5.61
N GLY A 45 -2.65 -8.16 6.73
CA GLY A 45 -3.27 -9.06 7.71
C GLY A 45 -4.80 -9.17 7.59
N CYS A 46 -5.42 -8.51 6.61
CA CYS A 46 -6.88 -8.44 6.46
C CYS A 46 -7.40 -9.49 5.47
N THR A 47 -8.51 -10.17 5.80
CA THR A 47 -9.13 -11.17 4.92
C THR A 47 -9.82 -10.58 3.69
N TYR A 48 -10.07 -9.28 3.64
CA TYR A 48 -10.58 -8.57 2.46
C TYR A 48 -9.49 -8.04 1.53
N PHE A 49 -8.23 -8.14 1.94
CA PHE A 49 -7.11 -7.71 1.11
C PHE A 49 -6.84 -8.75 0.01
N ARG A 50 -6.61 -8.25 -1.20
CA ARG A 50 -6.16 -9.05 -2.34
C ARG A 50 -4.92 -8.37 -2.92
N THR A 51 -3.92 -9.18 -3.25
CA THR A 51 -2.74 -8.75 -4.01
C THR A 51 -2.62 -9.67 -5.22
N ASP A 52 -1.73 -9.31 -6.13
CA ASP A 52 -1.45 -10.05 -7.34
C ASP A 52 0.04 -9.92 -7.69
N PRO A 53 0.56 -10.72 -8.64
CA PRO A 53 1.98 -10.72 -8.97
C PRO A 53 2.55 -9.37 -9.42
N SER A 54 1.72 -8.41 -9.86
CA SER A 54 2.21 -7.07 -10.20
C SER A 54 2.78 -6.29 -9.03
N TYR A 55 2.40 -6.63 -7.80
CA TYR A 55 2.92 -6.03 -6.56
C TYR A 55 4.10 -6.79 -5.95
N GLN A 56 4.59 -7.87 -6.58
CA GLN A 56 5.69 -8.69 -6.07
C GLN A 56 6.97 -7.89 -5.73
N PRO A 57 7.42 -6.93 -6.57
CA PRO A 57 8.58 -6.10 -6.25
C PRO A 57 8.36 -5.23 -5.01
N GLU A 58 7.20 -4.59 -4.91
CA GLU A 58 6.84 -3.70 -3.80
C GLU A 58 6.69 -4.48 -2.49
N LEU A 59 6.07 -5.67 -2.51
CA LEU A 59 5.98 -6.56 -1.35
C LEU A 59 7.37 -7.03 -0.89
N THR A 60 8.27 -7.35 -1.83
CA THR A 60 9.65 -7.75 -1.51
C THR A 60 10.43 -6.61 -0.88
N ALA A 61 10.29 -5.39 -1.41
CA ALA A 61 10.90 -4.19 -0.85
C ALA A 61 10.35 -3.89 0.55
N TYR A 62 9.04 -4.05 0.75
CA TYR A 62 8.41 -3.88 2.05
C TYR A 62 8.91 -4.92 3.08
N LEU A 63 9.03 -6.19 2.69
CA LEU A 63 9.63 -7.22 3.55
C LEU A 63 11.06 -6.88 3.96
N ALA A 64 11.89 -6.43 3.01
CA ALA A 64 13.26 -6.01 3.31
C ALA A 64 13.29 -4.83 4.29
N GLN A 65 12.39 -3.86 4.13
CA GLN A 65 12.23 -2.74 5.06
C GLN A 65 11.85 -3.22 6.47
N LEU A 66 10.85 -4.11 6.60
CA LEU A 66 10.42 -4.64 7.91
C LEU A 66 11.56 -5.35 8.65
N LEU A 67 12.36 -6.15 7.93
CA LEU A 67 13.50 -6.86 8.50
C LEU A 67 14.59 -5.87 8.97
N ALA A 68 14.91 -4.89 8.13
CA ALA A 68 15.91 -3.88 8.46
C ALA A 68 15.45 -2.98 9.63
N ASP A 69 14.19 -2.59 9.68
CA ASP A 69 13.60 -1.81 10.79
C ASP A 69 13.68 -2.57 12.10
N LYS A 70 13.32 -3.86 12.07
CA LYS A 70 13.38 -4.74 13.23
C LYS A 70 14.80 -4.90 13.77
N GLU A 71 15.79 -5.08 12.91
CA GLU A 71 17.20 -5.17 13.31
C GLU A 71 17.70 -3.85 13.91
N ARG A 72 17.37 -2.72 13.29
CA ARG A 72 17.77 -1.40 13.80
C ARG A 72 17.17 -1.12 15.16
N LEU A 73 15.89 -1.42 15.36
CA LEU A 73 15.21 -1.20 16.64
C LEU A 73 15.68 -2.17 17.74
N ALA A 74 16.11 -3.38 17.40
CA ALA A 74 16.69 -4.32 18.35
C ALA A 74 18.06 -3.87 18.91
N THR A 75 18.81 -3.08 18.13
CA THR A 75 20.19 -2.67 18.48
C THR A 75 20.27 -1.30 19.13
N THR A 76 19.27 -0.44 18.93
CA THR A 76 19.36 0.98 19.33
C THR A 76 17.97 1.54 19.58
N MET A 77 17.62 1.91 20.83
CA MET A 77 16.71 3.04 21.19
C MET A 77 16.50 3.12 22.73
N PRO A 78 17.46 3.65 23.52
CA PRO A 78 17.19 4.04 24.91
C PRO A 78 16.15 5.16 25.04
N GLN A 79 15.93 5.94 23.97
CA GLN A 79 15.02 7.09 23.94
C GLN A 79 13.52 6.78 23.91
N LEU A 80 13.12 5.50 23.77
CA LEU A 80 11.72 5.09 23.75
C LEU A 80 11.34 4.35 25.04
N ALA A 81 10.14 4.66 25.56
CA ALA A 81 9.50 3.87 26.58
C ALA A 81 9.23 2.44 26.05
N GLU A 82 9.17 1.45 26.94
CA GLU A 82 9.04 0.04 26.55
C GLU A 82 7.83 -0.24 25.65
N TRP A 83 6.67 0.30 26.00
CA TRP A 83 5.46 0.15 25.20
C TRP A 83 5.62 0.72 23.79
N ALA A 84 6.33 1.85 23.64
CA ALA A 84 6.55 2.49 22.35
C ALA A 84 7.56 1.72 21.49
N ARG A 85 8.54 1.06 22.14
CA ARG A 85 9.43 0.11 21.46
C ARG A 85 8.66 -1.10 20.97
N SER A 86 7.81 -1.69 21.82
CA SER A 86 7.00 -2.85 21.45
C SER A 86 6.06 -2.55 20.28
N ASP A 87 5.48 -1.34 20.24
CA ASP A 87 4.59 -0.92 19.14
C ASP A 87 5.35 -0.58 17.85
N ALA A 88 6.55 0.01 17.96
CA ALA A 88 7.37 0.39 16.81
C ALA A 88 8.07 -0.80 16.13
N VAL A 89 8.38 -1.87 16.87
CA VAL A 89 9.06 -3.05 16.33
C VAL A 89 8.10 -3.81 15.40
N PRO A 90 8.46 -4.02 14.12
CA PRO A 90 7.67 -4.85 13.22
C PRO A 90 7.41 -6.24 13.81
N SER A 91 6.15 -6.66 13.82
CA SER A 91 5.75 -7.93 14.40
C SER A 91 6.19 -9.11 13.54
N ASN A 92 6.40 -10.27 14.16
CA ASN A 92 6.68 -11.50 13.41
C ASN A 92 5.49 -11.89 12.53
N GLU A 93 4.28 -11.63 13.00
CA GLU A 93 3.03 -11.89 12.32
C GLU A 93 2.94 -11.09 11.01
N GLU A 94 3.28 -9.80 11.04
CA GLU A 94 3.29 -8.94 9.84
C GLU A 94 4.35 -9.41 8.83
N ILE A 95 5.58 -9.70 9.30
CA ILE A 95 6.65 -10.25 8.46
C ILE A 95 6.22 -11.57 7.80
N ASN A 96 5.59 -12.46 8.56
CA ASN A 96 5.13 -13.75 8.05
C ASN A 96 3.97 -13.59 7.06
N ALA A 97 3.02 -12.68 7.33
CA ALA A 97 1.93 -12.37 6.41
C ALA A 97 2.48 -11.89 5.06
N VAL A 98 3.44 -10.96 5.05
CA VAL A 98 4.07 -10.47 3.82
C VAL A 98 4.82 -11.59 3.08
N ARG A 99 5.56 -12.45 3.80
CA ARG A 99 6.23 -13.63 3.20
C ARG A 99 5.26 -14.59 2.52
N LEU A 100 4.11 -14.83 3.14
CA LEU A 100 3.07 -15.70 2.58
C LEU A 100 2.50 -15.11 1.29
N LEU A 101 2.23 -13.80 1.27
CA LEU A 101 1.75 -13.10 0.07
C LEU A 101 2.77 -13.17 -1.09
N ILE A 102 4.05 -12.94 -0.81
CA ILE A 102 5.15 -13.06 -1.79
C ILE A 102 5.17 -14.48 -2.37
N ARG A 103 5.13 -15.50 -1.51
CA ARG A 103 5.14 -16.90 -1.94
C ARG A 103 3.91 -17.24 -2.79
N ALA A 104 2.73 -16.80 -2.38
CA ALA A 104 1.49 -17.05 -3.11
C ALA A 104 1.53 -16.44 -4.51
N ASN A 105 2.06 -15.21 -4.66
CA ASN A 105 2.27 -14.60 -5.96
C ASN A 105 3.25 -15.40 -6.85
N ASP A 106 4.37 -15.86 -6.30
CA ASP A 106 5.34 -16.68 -7.03
C ASP A 106 4.72 -18.02 -7.47
N GLU A 107 3.89 -18.63 -6.62
CA GLU A 107 3.13 -19.85 -6.94
C GLU A 107 2.14 -19.60 -8.08
N GLN A 108 1.37 -18.51 -8.03
CA GLN A 108 0.44 -18.14 -9.10
C GLN A 108 1.14 -17.91 -10.44
N LEU A 109 2.31 -17.26 -10.45
CA LEU A 109 3.13 -17.14 -11.67
C LEU A 109 3.70 -18.48 -12.14
N GLY A 110 4.00 -19.39 -11.21
CA GLY A 110 4.51 -20.72 -11.48
C GLY A 110 3.49 -21.67 -12.11
N GLU A 111 2.21 -21.45 -11.85
CA GLU A 111 1.10 -22.23 -12.42
C GLU A 111 0.78 -21.87 -13.88
N LEU A 112 1.23 -20.71 -14.36
CA LEU A 112 1.04 -20.27 -15.74
C LEU A 112 1.90 -21.05 -16.73
N ASP A 113 1.39 -21.22 -17.95
CA ASP A 113 2.22 -21.74 -19.04
C ASP A 113 3.35 -20.75 -19.42
N ALA A 114 4.37 -21.25 -20.10
CA ALA A 114 5.56 -20.45 -20.42
C ALA A 114 5.27 -19.21 -21.28
N THR A 115 4.22 -19.22 -22.10
CA THR A 115 3.84 -18.06 -22.92
C THR A 115 3.08 -17.04 -22.12
N GLU A 116 2.09 -17.47 -21.33
CA GLU A 116 1.31 -16.60 -20.45
C GLU A 116 2.18 -15.97 -19.38
N ARG A 117 3.04 -16.76 -18.73
CA ARG A 117 4.01 -16.28 -17.75
C ARG A 117 4.88 -15.16 -18.31
N ARG A 118 5.47 -15.36 -19.50
CA ARG A 118 6.28 -14.33 -20.16
C ARG A 118 5.49 -13.05 -20.44
N ARG A 119 4.21 -13.15 -20.81
CA ARG A 119 3.36 -11.97 -21.04
C ARG A 119 3.12 -11.19 -19.76
N VAL A 120 2.81 -11.88 -18.66
CA VAL A 120 2.60 -11.25 -17.35
C VAL A 120 3.89 -10.61 -16.85
N GLU A 121 5.00 -11.35 -16.86
CA GLU A 121 6.32 -10.83 -16.44
C GLU A 121 6.75 -9.62 -17.27
N ALA A 122 6.49 -9.62 -18.58
CA ALA A 122 6.78 -8.47 -19.44
C ALA A 122 5.92 -7.24 -19.07
N ALA A 123 4.62 -7.42 -18.80
CA ALA A 123 3.75 -6.33 -18.37
C ALA A 123 4.21 -5.71 -17.04
N ILE A 124 4.58 -6.57 -16.07
CA ILE A 124 5.15 -6.13 -14.79
C ILE A 124 6.45 -5.35 -15.02
N ALA A 125 7.34 -5.86 -15.87
CA ALA A 125 8.59 -5.20 -16.20
C ALA A 125 8.37 -3.82 -16.82
N THR A 126 7.43 -3.69 -17.78
CA THR A 126 7.06 -2.41 -18.37
C THR A 126 6.60 -1.42 -17.32
N MET A 127 5.65 -1.78 -16.45
CA MET A 127 5.17 -0.88 -15.40
C MET A 127 6.29 -0.39 -14.47
N ARG A 128 7.23 -1.30 -14.13
CA ARG A 128 8.38 -0.95 -13.29
C ARG A 128 9.32 0.02 -14.00
N THR A 129 9.62 -0.22 -15.27
CA THR A 129 10.48 0.66 -16.07
C THR A 129 9.89 2.06 -16.18
N GLU A 130 8.60 2.18 -16.47
CA GLU A 130 7.93 3.48 -16.57
C GLU A 130 7.91 4.21 -15.21
N ARG A 131 7.60 3.52 -14.11
CA ARG A 131 7.65 4.10 -12.75
C ARG A 131 9.05 4.57 -12.38
N ALA A 132 10.09 3.79 -12.69
CA ALA A 132 11.47 4.17 -12.46
C ALA A 132 11.88 5.37 -13.32
N ALA A 133 11.49 5.38 -14.60
CA ALA A 133 11.77 6.49 -15.51
C ALA A 133 11.18 7.81 -15.01
N LEU A 134 10.01 7.81 -14.36
CA LEU A 134 9.45 9.01 -13.74
C LEU A 134 10.36 9.59 -12.64
N VAL A 135 11.09 8.77 -11.90
CA VAL A 135 12.06 9.25 -10.89
C VAL A 135 13.20 10.04 -11.52
N ASP A 136 13.55 9.77 -12.78
CA ASP A 136 14.63 10.49 -13.47
C ASP A 136 14.11 11.62 -14.35
N THR A 137 13.00 11.37 -15.05
CA THR A 137 12.46 12.27 -16.10
C THR A 137 11.48 13.31 -15.59
N PHE A 138 10.83 13.09 -14.44
CA PHE A 138 9.88 14.05 -13.90
C PHE A 138 10.62 15.33 -13.48
N PRO A 139 10.23 16.54 -13.95
CA PRO A 139 11.03 17.74 -13.74
C PRO A 139 11.24 18.03 -12.24
N VAL A 140 12.49 18.29 -11.86
CA VAL A 140 12.91 18.40 -10.45
C VAL A 140 12.21 19.55 -9.73
N GLU A 141 11.91 20.63 -10.45
CA GLU A 141 11.17 21.78 -9.96
C GLU A 141 9.76 21.43 -9.49
N PHE A 142 9.16 20.35 -9.98
CA PHE A 142 7.83 19.89 -9.54
C PHE A 142 7.90 18.84 -8.43
N ARG A 143 9.06 18.26 -8.12
CA ARG A 143 9.20 17.22 -7.10
C ARG A 143 9.03 17.80 -5.71
N GLY A 144 8.11 17.24 -4.92
CA GLY A 144 7.90 17.63 -3.52
C GLY A 144 7.34 19.05 -3.33
N LEU A 145 6.81 19.68 -4.40
CA LEU A 145 6.15 20.99 -4.29
C LEU A 145 4.91 20.91 -3.40
N THR A 146 4.13 19.84 -3.54
CA THR A 146 2.95 19.60 -2.70
C THR A 146 3.41 19.06 -1.35
N ARG A 147 3.30 19.91 -0.33
CA ARG A 147 3.57 19.54 1.06
C ARG A 147 2.42 20.01 1.93
N GLN A 148 2.13 19.24 2.97
CA GLN A 148 1.29 19.71 4.08
C GLN A 148 2.00 20.93 4.68
N THR A 149 1.42 22.11 4.47
CA THR A 149 2.07 23.39 4.80
C THR A 149 2.00 23.68 6.30
N ARG A 150 1.03 23.06 6.99
CA ARG A 150 0.90 23.00 8.44
C ARG A 150 -0.13 21.90 8.80
N PRO A 151 0.14 20.98 9.75
CA PRO A 151 -0.91 20.12 10.27
C PRO A 151 -1.92 20.97 11.04
N THR A 152 -3.17 20.95 10.61
CA THR A 152 -4.30 21.51 11.36
C THR A 152 -4.56 20.61 12.54
N LEU A 153 -4.12 21.03 13.73
CA LEU A 153 -4.20 20.20 14.94
C LEU A 153 -5.64 20.18 15.49
N PHE A 154 -6.40 21.25 15.23
CA PHE A 154 -7.78 21.38 15.70
C PHE A 154 -8.69 21.96 14.61
N PRO A 155 -9.09 21.17 13.60
CA PRO A 155 -9.79 21.66 12.41
C PRO A 155 -11.08 22.44 12.73
N ALA A 156 -11.86 21.97 13.69
CA ALA A 156 -13.10 22.62 14.09
C ALA A 156 -12.86 23.96 14.82
N ILE A 157 -11.79 24.06 15.61
CA ILE A 157 -11.45 25.28 16.37
C ILE A 157 -10.86 26.32 15.42
N GLU A 158 -9.95 25.90 14.54
CA GLU A 158 -9.28 26.75 13.57
C GLU A 158 -10.30 27.31 12.55
N ALA A 159 -11.21 26.49 12.01
CA ALA A 159 -12.28 26.96 11.11
C ALA A 159 -13.25 27.94 11.80
N ALA A 160 -13.59 27.72 13.08
CA ALA A 160 -14.43 28.63 13.84
C ALA A 160 -13.73 29.96 14.20
N ALA A 161 -12.40 29.97 14.25
CA ALA A 161 -11.61 31.20 14.43
C ALA A 161 -11.53 31.99 13.11
N GLU A 162 -11.34 31.31 11.99
CA GLU A 162 -11.32 31.92 10.65
C GLU A 162 -12.66 32.53 10.27
N HIS A 163 -13.78 31.83 10.51
CA HIS A 163 -15.12 32.40 10.30
C HIS A 163 -15.39 33.65 11.15
N ARG A 164 -14.85 33.71 12.37
CA ARG A 164 -14.92 34.91 13.22
C ARG A 164 -14.02 36.04 12.72
N ALA A 165 -12.86 35.71 12.16
CA ALA A 165 -11.93 36.70 11.60
C ALA A 165 -12.39 37.25 10.23
N ALA A 166 -13.10 36.44 9.43
CA ALA A 166 -13.64 36.81 8.11
C ALA A 166 -15.01 37.52 8.19
N GLY A 167 -15.63 37.57 9.37
CA GLY A 167 -16.95 38.15 9.61
C GLY A 167 -16.90 39.46 10.42
N GLY A 168 -16.03 40.39 10.02
CA GLY A 168 -16.03 41.79 10.46
C GLY A 168 -16.31 42.72 9.29
#